data_AF-A0A1E7IYI8-F1
#
_entry.id   AF-A0A1E7IYI8-F1
#
_cell.length_a   1.000
_cell.length_b   1.000
_cell.length_c   1.000
_cell.angle_alpha   90.00
_cell.angle_beta   90.00
_cell.angle_gamma   90.00
#
_symmetry.space_group_name_H-M   'P 1'
#
loop_
_entity.id
_entity.type
_entity.pdbx_description
1 polymer ?
#
loop_
_entity_poly.entity_id
_entity_poly.type
_entity_poly.pdbx_seq_one_letter_code
_entity_poly.pdbx_strand_id
1 'polypeptide(L)'
;MEQRTVIGLGVCTLFLAFGFAVNGNVGLFFNIAALFIVLGGTFGAALLSFRTERLSIVFKVLLASYRTRTKTPEEIVEILVDLSVKSKLKGILSLQEDEDETSIMFLRQALGFLVDGYTKAQIKEILNTEMYFFKLRREKS
;
A
#
# COMPACT_ATOMS: atom_id res chain seq x y z
N MET A 1 -4.36 5.26 9.40
CA MET A 1 -5.80 5.37 9.08
C MET A 1 -6.03 6.73 8.45
N GLU A 2 -6.29 6.76 7.14
CA GLU A 2 -6.76 7.97 6.47
C GLU A 2 -8.06 8.42 7.17
N GLN A 3 -8.13 9.66 7.65
CA GLN A 3 -9.32 10.21 8.34
C GLN A 3 -10.58 10.04 7.46
N ARG A 4 -10.41 10.07 6.14
CA ARG A 4 -11.47 9.91 5.13
C ARG A 4 -12.09 8.51 5.15
N THR A 5 -11.32 7.46 5.41
CA THR A 5 -11.84 6.08 5.47
C THR A 5 -12.69 5.87 6.72
N VAL A 6 -12.28 6.44 7.86
CA VAL A 6 -13.03 6.35 9.12
C VAL A 6 -14.34 7.13 9.02
N ILE A 7 -14.28 8.35 8.50
CA ILE A 7 -15.47 9.19 8.29
C ILE A 7 -16.42 8.53 7.28
N GLY A 8 -15.90 8.03 6.16
CA GLY A 8 -16.71 7.34 5.13
C GLY A 8 -17.40 6.09 5.66
N LEU A 9 -16.70 5.29 6.47
CA LEU A 9 -17.29 4.10 7.10
C LEU A 9 -18.39 4.50 8.09
N GLY A 10 -18.14 5.52 8.91
CA GLY A 10 -19.15 6.05 9.85
C GLY A 10 -20.41 6.54 9.15
N VAL A 11 -20.28 7.33 8.09
CA VAL A 11 -21.41 7.82 7.29
C VAL A 11 -22.20 6.66 6.67
N CYS A 12 -21.50 5.70 6.06
CA CYS A 12 -22.13 4.52 5.47
C CYS A 12 -22.97 3.74 6.48
N THR A 13 -22.41 3.45 7.66
CA THR A 13 -23.13 2.73 8.73
C THR A 13 -24.33 3.52 9.23
N LEU A 14 -24.23 4.85 9.33
CA LEU A 14 -25.31 5.72 9.81
C LEU A 14 -26.50 5.73 8.84
N PHE A 15 -26.24 5.82 7.53
CA PHE A 15 -27.28 5.73 6.50
C PHE A 15 -27.94 4.35 6.45
N LEU A 16 -27.17 3.27 6.60
CA LEU A 16 -27.73 1.92 6.68
C LEU A 16 -28.62 1.76 7.93
N ALA A 17 -28.15 2.22 9.09
CA ALA A 17 -28.92 2.18 10.33
C ALA A 17 -30.22 2.99 10.23
N PHE A 18 -30.18 4.17 9.61
CA PHE A 18 -31.35 5.00 9.37
C PHE A 18 -32.34 4.31 8.42
N GLY A 19 -31.86 3.67 7.35
CA GLY A 19 -32.69 2.89 6.42
C GLY A 19 -33.40 1.71 7.10
N PHE A 20 -32.74 1.04 8.05
CA PHE A 20 -33.35 -0.03 8.85
C PHE A 20 -34.39 0.49 9.84
N ALA A 21 -34.16 1.67 10.43
CA ALA A 21 -35.10 2.28 11.37
C ALA A 21 -36.42 2.70 10.72
N VAL A 22 -36.40 3.18 9.47
CA VAL A 22 -37.60 3.62 8.74
C VAL A 22 -38.56 2.46 8.44
N ASN A 23 -38.06 1.24 8.23
CA ASN A 23 -38.89 0.06 7.94
C ASN A 23 -39.32 -0.73 9.20
N GLY A 24 -38.88 -0.32 10.40
CA GLY A 24 -39.37 -0.83 11.69
C GLY A 24 -39.04 -2.28 12.06
N ASN A 25 -38.58 -3.12 11.11
CA ASN A 25 -38.29 -4.53 11.36
C ASN A 25 -36.87 -4.92 10.91
N VAL A 26 -35.90 -4.59 11.77
CA VAL A 26 -34.47 -4.93 11.59
C VAL A 26 -34.26 -6.44 11.44
N GLY A 27 -35.16 -7.26 12.00
CA GLY A 27 -35.11 -8.73 11.94
C GLY A 27 -35.34 -9.31 10.54
N LEU A 28 -36.03 -8.60 9.64
CA LEU A 28 -36.23 -9.06 8.25
C LEU A 28 -34.96 -8.95 7.41
N PHE A 29 -34.06 -8.03 7.77
CA PHE A 29 -32.80 -7.83 7.05
C PHE A 29 -31.69 -8.76 7.52
N PHE A 30 -31.76 -9.24 8.77
CA PHE A 30 -30.74 -10.11 9.35
C PHE A 30 -31.06 -11.60 9.14
N ASN A 31 -31.01 -12.04 7.88
CA ASN A 31 -31.22 -13.44 7.52
C ASN A 31 -29.88 -14.19 7.42
N ILE A 32 -29.62 -15.07 8.39
CA ILE A 32 -28.39 -15.89 8.45
C ILE A 32 -28.21 -16.74 7.18
N ALA A 33 -29.28 -17.29 6.61
CA ALA A 33 -29.20 -18.10 5.39
C ALA A 33 -28.79 -17.25 4.17
N ALA A 34 -29.34 -16.05 4.03
CA ALA A 34 -28.94 -15.12 2.97
C ALA A 34 -27.47 -14.71 3.09
N LEU A 35 -26.98 -14.51 4.32
CA LEU A 35 -25.56 -14.19 4.58
C LEU A 35 -24.64 -15.35 4.18
N PHE A 36 -25.01 -16.60 4.46
CA PHE A 36 -24.25 -17.78 4.00
C PHE A 36 -24.23 -17.91 2.49
N ILE A 37 -25.33 -17.61 1.79
CA ILE A 37 -25.38 -17.67 0.32
C ILE A 37 -24.49 -16.60 -0.31
N VAL A 38 -24.55 -15.36 0.20
CA VAL A 38 -23.74 -14.26 -0.32
C VAL A 38 -22.26 -14.46 0.01
N LEU A 39 -21.91 -14.78 1.26
CA LEU A 39 -20.51 -15.02 1.64
C LEU A 39 -19.96 -16.28 0.97
N GLY A 40 -20.71 -17.39 0.97
CA GLY A 40 -20.29 -18.64 0.34
C GLY A 40 -20.17 -18.50 -1.18
N GLY A 41 -21.12 -17.82 -1.82
CA GLY A 41 -21.10 -17.57 -3.26
C GLY A 41 -19.98 -16.63 -3.69
N THR A 42 -19.76 -15.52 -2.96
CA THR A 42 -18.64 -14.60 -3.23
C THR A 42 -17.29 -15.26 -2.97
N PHE A 43 -17.16 -16.06 -1.89
CA PHE A 43 -15.93 -16.80 -1.61
C PHE A 43 -15.65 -17.89 -2.66
N GLY A 44 -16.68 -18.63 -3.07
CA GLY A 44 -16.57 -19.64 -4.14
C GLY A 44 -16.22 -19.02 -5.49
N ALA A 45 -16.86 -17.91 -5.86
CA ALA A 45 -16.53 -17.16 -7.07
C ALA A 45 -15.09 -16.61 -7.02
N ALA A 46 -14.65 -16.08 -5.86
CA ALA A 46 -13.28 -15.60 -5.69
C ALA A 46 -12.25 -16.72 -5.84
N LEU A 47 -12.52 -17.92 -5.32
CA LEU A 47 -11.66 -19.09 -5.49
C LEU A 47 -11.61 -19.59 -6.94
N LEU A 48 -12.69 -19.45 -7.69
CA LEU A 48 -12.75 -19.83 -9.11
C LEU A 48 -12.02 -18.81 -10.00
N SER A 49 -12.19 -17.51 -9.72
CA SER A 49 -11.62 -16.43 -10.54
C SER A 49 -10.14 -16.16 -10.25
N PHE A 50 -9.65 -16.47 -9.04
CA PHE A 50 -8.27 -16.18 -8.65
C PHE A 50 -7.53 -17.44 -8.21
N ARG A 51 -6.26 -17.55 -8.62
CA ARG A 51 -5.35 -18.57 -8.09
C ARG A 51 -5.24 -18.41 -6.57
N THR A 52 -5.32 -19.51 -5.83
CA THR A 52 -5.31 -19.55 -4.35
C THR A 52 -4.16 -18.76 -3.71
N GLU A 53 -2.99 -18.75 -4.36
CA GLU A 53 -1.82 -17.96 -3.97
C GLU A 53 -2.10 -16.45 -3.93
N ARG A 54 -2.88 -15.93 -4.89
CA ARG A 54 -3.24 -14.50 -4.95
C ARG A 54 -4.21 -14.12 -3.83
N LEU A 55 -5.10 -15.03 -3.44
CA LEU A 55 -6.07 -14.79 -2.36
C LEU A 55 -5.37 -14.56 -1.00
N SER A 56 -4.31 -15.32 -0.72
CA SER A 56 -3.47 -15.13 0.49
C SER A 56 -2.74 -13.78 0.48
N ILE A 57 -2.25 -13.36 -0.69
CA ILE A 57 -1.60 -12.05 -0.85
C ILE A 57 -2.59 -10.92 -0.58
N VAL A 58 -3.82 -11.01 -1.09
CA VAL A 58 -4.87 -9.99 -0.86
C VAL A 58 -5.16 -9.84 0.64
N PHE A 59 -5.30 -10.94 1.39
CA PHE A 59 -5.48 -10.88 2.84
C PHE A 59 -4.31 -10.19 3.56
N LYS A 60 -3.07 -10.51 3.18
CA LYS A 60 -1.87 -9.85 3.74
C LYS A 60 -1.83 -8.36 3.41
N VAL A 61 -2.16 -7.99 2.17
CA VAL A 61 -2.18 -6.60 1.72
C VAL A 61 -3.27 -5.80 2.42
N LEU A 62 -4.47 -6.37 2.61
CA LEU A 62 -5.54 -5.75 3.40
C LEU A 62 -5.06 -5.46 4.82
N LEU A 63 -4.48 -6.45 5.49
CA LEU A 63 -3.98 -6.28 6.86
C LEU A 63 -2.82 -5.27 6.93
N ALA A 64 -1.91 -5.31 5.96
CA ALA A 64 -0.80 -4.37 5.85
C ALA A 64 -1.27 -2.94 5.54
N SER A 65 -2.32 -2.76 4.74
CA SER A 65 -2.92 -1.47 4.41
C SER A 65 -3.53 -0.80 5.65
N TYR A 66 -4.12 -1.59 6.55
CA TYR A 66 -4.62 -1.09 7.83
C TYR A 66 -3.52 -0.68 8.81
N ARG A 67 -2.33 -1.29 8.74
CA ARG A 67 -1.24 -1.11 9.72
C ARG A 67 -0.12 -0.17 9.26
N THR A 68 0.14 -0.08 7.96
CA THR A 68 1.31 0.62 7.42
C THR A 68 0.99 2.10 7.21
N ARG A 69 1.76 2.98 7.85
CA ARG A 69 1.74 4.42 7.56
C ARG A 69 2.63 4.66 6.35
N THR A 70 2.05 5.10 5.24
CA THR A 70 2.82 5.57 4.09
C THR A 70 3.51 6.87 4.46
N LYS A 71 4.81 6.99 4.16
CA LYS A 71 5.56 8.25 4.33
C LYS A 71 4.93 9.33 3.46
N THR A 72 4.79 10.55 3.98
CA THR A 72 4.24 11.65 3.18
C THR A 72 5.29 12.20 2.22
N PRO A 73 4.89 12.89 1.14
CA PRO A 73 5.83 13.53 0.22
C PRO A 73 6.80 14.49 0.93
N GLU A 74 6.32 15.22 1.95
CA GLU A 74 7.12 16.15 2.74
C GLU A 74 8.21 15.42 3.53
N GLU A 75 7.86 14.31 4.19
CA GLU A 75 8.82 13.46 4.91
C GLU A 75 9.89 12.90 3.96
N ILE A 76 9.52 12.57 2.72
CA ILE A 76 10.48 12.07 1.70
C ILE A 76 11.44 13.18 1.26
N VAL A 77 10.95 14.41 1.07
CA VAL A 77 11.80 15.55 0.70
C VAL A 77 12.83 15.83 1.79
N GLU A 78 12.41 15.81 3.05
CA GLU A 78 13.31 16.03 4.20
C GLU A 78 14.43 14.98 4.24
N ILE A 79 14.09 13.70 4.03
CA ILE A 79 15.07 12.60 3.95
C ILE A 79 16.07 12.83 2.82
N LEU A 80 15.61 13.24 1.63
CA LEU A 80 16.50 13.49 0.48
C LEU A 80 17.43 14.68 0.72
N VAL A 81 16.96 15.72 1.40
CA VAL A 81 17.79 16.88 1.77
C VAL A 81 18.84 16.47 2.80
N ASP A 82 18.49 15.72 3.84
CA ASP A 82 19.44 15.23 4.84
C ASP A 82 20.54 14.37 4.21
N LEU A 83 20.17 13.43 3.35
CA LEU A 83 21.12 12.60 2.59
C LEU A 83 22.06 13.44 1.71
N SER A 84 21.55 14.50 1.09
CA SER A 84 22.34 15.41 0.26
C SER A 84 23.38 16.19 1.07
N VAL A 85 22.99 16.66 2.27
CA VAL A 85 23.89 17.36 3.20
C VAL A 85 24.96 16.41 3.73
N LYS A 86 24.58 15.21 4.16
CA LYS A 86 25.51 14.17 4.63
C LYS A 86 26.53 13.80 3.55
N SER A 87 26.08 13.54 2.32
CA SER A 87 26.95 13.23 1.17
C SER A 87 28.02 14.29 0.95
N LYS A 88 27.65 15.57 1.07
CA LYS A 88 28.56 16.70 0.85
C LYS A 88 29.59 16.88 1.97
N LEU A 89 29.26 16.48 3.20
CA LEU A 89 30.12 16.63 4.37
C LEU A 89 31.02 15.40 4.62
N LYS A 90 30.48 14.19 4.47
CA LYS A 90 31.14 12.94 4.81
C LYS A 90 31.58 12.10 3.60
N GLY A 91 31.17 12.49 2.39
CA GLY A 91 31.48 11.77 1.15
C GLY A 91 30.51 10.62 0.87
N ILE A 92 30.75 9.87 -0.22
CA ILE A 92 29.83 8.81 -0.71
C ILE A 92 29.72 7.62 0.26
N LEU A 93 30.78 7.33 1.04
CA LEU A 93 30.79 6.21 1.99
C LEU A 93 29.77 6.36 3.13
N SER A 94 29.39 7.59 3.51
CA SER A 94 28.38 7.78 4.55
C SER A 94 26.97 7.38 4.09
N LEU A 95 26.73 7.27 2.79
CA LEU A 95 25.45 6.82 2.27
C LEU A 95 25.27 5.30 2.39
N GLN A 96 26.34 4.55 2.65
CA GLN A 96 26.28 3.11 2.87
C GLN A 96 25.66 2.77 4.25
N GLU A 97 25.92 3.60 5.27
CA GLU A 97 25.27 3.48 6.58
C GLU A 97 23.77 3.77 6.50
N ASP A 98 23.38 4.79 5.72
CA ASP A 98 21.98 5.18 5.52
C ASP A 98 21.21 4.20 4.57
N GLU A 99 21.92 3.35 3.82
CA GLU A 99 21.33 2.29 2.99
C GLU A 99 20.56 1.27 3.85
N ASP A 100 21.13 0.90 5.00
CA ASP A 100 20.55 -0.09 5.91
C ASP A 100 19.41 0.47 6.78
N GLU A 101 19.43 1.77 7.08
CA GLU A 101 18.39 2.43 7.89
C GLU A 101 17.14 2.83 7.08
N THR A 102 17.27 2.94 5.76
CA THR A 102 16.16 3.39 4.92
C THR A 102 15.06 2.32 4.80
N SER A 103 13.88 2.62 5.34
CA SER A 103 12.70 1.75 5.26
C SER A 103 12.09 1.64 3.84
N ILE A 104 12.55 2.47 2.90
CA ILE A 104 12.04 2.55 1.53
C ILE A 104 12.98 1.78 0.61
N MET A 105 12.59 0.56 0.23
CA MET A 105 13.36 -0.32 -0.66
C MET A 105 13.85 0.38 -1.95
N PHE A 106 13.02 1.23 -2.55
CA PHE A 106 13.36 1.96 -3.77
C PHE A 106 14.51 2.96 -3.57
N LEU A 107 14.51 3.69 -2.45
CA LEU A 107 15.57 4.66 -2.14
C LEU A 107 16.87 3.94 -1.78
N ARG A 108 16.77 2.84 -1.01
CA ARG A 108 17.89 1.96 -0.69
C ARG A 108 18.64 1.50 -1.95
N GLN A 109 17.91 1.01 -2.93
CA GLN A 109 18.48 0.52 -4.19
C GLN A 109 19.16 1.63 -5.00
N ALA A 110 18.58 2.84 -5.01
CA ALA A 110 19.19 4.01 -5.64
C ALA A 110 20.50 4.45 -4.95
N LEU A 111 20.56 4.36 -3.61
CA LEU A 111 21.77 4.64 -2.84
C LEU A 111 22.87 3.61 -3.13
N GLY A 112 22.53 2.32 -3.20
CA GLY A 112 23.48 1.26 -3.56
C GLY A 112 24.14 1.50 -4.93
N PHE A 113 23.35 1.84 -5.96
CA PHE A 113 23.90 2.17 -7.28
C PHE A 113 24.82 3.41 -7.28
N LEU A 114 24.56 4.36 -6.40
CA LEU A 114 25.41 5.55 -6.24
C LEU A 114 26.76 5.17 -5.60
N VAL A 115 26.75 4.31 -4.58
CA VAL A 115 27.95 3.79 -3.90
C VAL A 115 28.78 2.93 -4.86
N ASP A 116 28.13 2.10 -5.67
CA ASP A 116 28.76 1.26 -6.69
C ASP A 116 29.34 2.04 -7.88
N GLY A 117 29.12 3.37 -7.93
CA GLY A 117 29.72 4.25 -8.92
C GLY A 117 29.03 4.27 -10.29
N TYR A 118 27.76 3.88 -10.37
CA TYR A 118 26.99 3.97 -11.62
C TYR A 118 26.83 5.42 -12.07
N THR A 119 26.78 5.62 -13.39
CA THR A 119 26.55 6.97 -13.93
C THR A 119 25.11 7.44 -13.69
N LYS A 120 24.91 8.75 -13.55
CA LYS A 120 23.58 9.37 -13.38
C LYS A 120 22.56 8.92 -14.44
N ALA A 121 23.01 8.71 -15.68
CA ALA A 121 22.14 8.27 -16.77
C ALA A 121 21.66 6.82 -16.55
N GLN A 122 22.56 5.92 -16.17
CA GLN A 122 22.23 4.51 -15.90
C GLN A 122 21.30 4.37 -14.70
N ILE A 123 21.58 5.07 -13.59
CA ILE A 123 20.71 5.04 -12.40
C ILE A 123 19.29 5.48 -12.76
N LYS A 124 19.17 6.58 -13.52
CA LYS A 124 17.87 7.10 -13.96
C LYS A 124 17.12 6.11 -14.85
N GLU A 125 17.82 5.43 -15.77
CA GLU A 125 17.22 4.42 -16.64
C GLU A 125 16.71 3.22 -15.85
N ILE A 126 17.51 2.70 -14.92
CA ILE A 126 17.14 1.56 -14.07
C ILE A 126 15.92 1.89 -13.22
N LEU A 127 15.94 3.01 -12.50
CA LEU A 127 14.84 3.43 -11.64
C LEU A 127 13.55 3.73 -12.42
N ASN A 128 13.65 4.31 -13.62
CA ASN A 128 12.48 4.51 -14.48
C ASN A 128 11.89 3.19 -14.98
N THR A 129 12.76 2.23 -15.33
CA THR A 129 12.35 0.90 -15.76
C THR A 129 11.63 0.16 -14.62
N GLU A 130 12.18 0.22 -13.41
CA GLU A 130 11.55 -0.36 -12.23
C GLU A 130 10.18 0.28 -11.94
N MET A 131 10.10 1.61 -12.00
CA MET A 131 8.84 2.34 -11.83
C MET A 131 7.80 1.98 -12.90
N TYR A 132 8.23 1.73 -14.14
CA TYR A 132 7.35 1.27 -15.22
C TYR A 132 6.77 -0.12 -14.91
N PHE A 133 7.62 -1.08 -14.54
CA PHE A 133 7.16 -2.43 -14.18
C PHE A 133 6.30 -2.44 -12.92
N PHE A 134 6.60 -1.56 -11.95
CA PHE A 134 5.78 -1.39 -10.75
C PHE A 134 4.38 -0.90 -11.10
N LYS A 135 4.25 0.12 -11.96
CA LYS A 135 2.96 0.61 -12.45
C LYS A 135 2.18 -0.48 -13.18
N LEU A 136 2.83 -1.19 -14.11
CA LEU A 136 2.22 -2.27 -14.88
C LEU A 136 1.70 -3.41 -13.98
N ARG A 137 2.43 -3.75 -12.90
CA ARG A 137 1.99 -4.75 -11.93
C ARG A 137 0.77 -4.30 -11.15
N ARG A 138 0.68 -3.01 -10.78
CA ARG A 138 -0.46 -2.45 -10.05
C ARG A 138 -1.70 -2.27 -10.93
N GLU A 139 -1.56 -2.06 -12.24
CA GLU A 139 -2.70 -2.05 -13.17
C GLU A 139 -3.31 -3.44 -13.40
N LYS A 140 -2.50 -4.51 -13.28
CA LYS A 140 -2.96 -5.90 -13.47
C LYS A 140 -3.44 -6.59 -12.19
N SER A 141 -3.39 -5.90 -11.05
CA SER A 141 -3.82 -6.40 -9.73
C SER A 141 -5.12 -5.75 -9.30
#